data_AF-A0A950SFY3-F1
#
_entry.id   AF-A0A950SFY3-F1
#
_cell.length_a   1.000
_cell.length_b   1.000
_cell.length_c   1.000
_cell.angle_alpha   90.00
_cell.angle_beta   90.00
_cell.angle_gamma   90.00
#
_symmetry.space_group_name_H-M   'P 1'
#
loop_
_entity.id
_entity.type
_entity.pdbx_description
1 polymer ?
#
loop_
_entity_poly.entity_id
_entity_poly.type
_entity_poly.pdbx_seq_one_letter_code
_entity_poly.pdbx_strand_id
1 'polypeptide(L)'
;MRTYFVHRPLTSFSKDPHAFLPDLVILDLGPWMLKLPAVVLVTVGLAAALGGCGGTSKGTAGASTSSASATSSAATATTSASAATGQGSSSQSLAADPSGQLGFTKTSLTAKAGKVTIRFTNASGLQHNLTVQQGTSGSVLGATATFQGGTKNLVLTLKPGTYTFFCSVPGHRAAGMEGTLVVR
;
A
#
# COMPACT_ATOMS: atom_id res chain seq x y z
N MET A 1 -13.13 66.28 13.43
CA MET A 1 -12.43 65.47 12.40
C MET A 1 -11.04 65.16 12.95
N ARG A 2 -10.85 64.01 13.61
CA ARG A 2 -9.58 63.65 14.27
C ARG A 2 -8.94 62.51 13.49
N THR A 3 -7.92 62.85 12.72
CA THR A 3 -7.08 61.93 11.97
C THR A 3 -6.14 61.19 12.94
N TYR A 4 -6.25 59.86 12.96
CA TYR A 4 -5.32 59.00 13.69
C TYR A 4 -4.15 58.64 12.78
N PHE A 5 -2.95 59.12 13.13
CA PHE A 5 -1.69 58.71 12.49
C PHE A 5 -1.12 57.54 13.30
N VAL A 6 -1.27 56.32 12.80
CA VAL A 6 -0.71 55.12 13.43
C VAL A 6 0.68 54.89 12.85
N HIS A 7 1.72 55.24 13.60
CA HIS A 7 3.09 54.90 13.26
C HIS A 7 3.33 53.41 13.53
N ARG A 8 3.72 52.67 12.48
CA ARG A 8 4.30 51.33 12.55
C ARG A 8 5.81 51.46 12.77
N PRO A 9 6.41 50.88 13.82
CA PRO A 9 7.85 50.75 13.88
C PRO A 9 8.33 49.61 12.97
N LEU A 10 9.26 49.95 12.07
CA LEU A 10 10.11 49.02 11.32
C LEU A 10 11.05 48.33 12.30
N THR A 11 10.81 47.06 12.63
CA THR A 11 11.84 46.22 13.27
C THR A 11 12.66 45.53 12.19
N SER A 12 13.82 46.14 11.98
CA SER A 12 14.98 45.66 11.25
C SER A 12 15.39 44.23 11.63
N PHE A 13 15.60 43.43 10.58
CA PHE A 13 16.77 42.56 10.38
C PHE A 13 17.62 42.23 11.63
N SER A 14 17.51 41.01 12.13
CA SER A 14 18.65 40.33 12.75
C SER A 14 18.78 38.94 12.13
N LYS A 15 19.93 38.78 11.47
CA LYS A 15 20.42 37.56 10.88
C LYS A 15 21.39 36.99 11.91
N ASP A 16 20.95 35.98 12.65
CA ASP A 16 21.76 35.27 13.63
C ASP A 16 22.13 33.88 13.09
N PRO A 17 23.38 33.67 12.62
CA PRO A 17 23.92 32.35 12.31
C PRO A 17 24.67 31.82 13.54
N HIS A 18 23.95 31.27 14.50
CA HIS A 18 24.58 30.52 15.59
C HIS A 18 24.36 29.01 15.40
N ALA A 19 25.48 28.40 15.01
CA ALA A 19 25.81 26.99 15.03
C ALA A 19 25.11 26.22 16.15
N PHE A 20 24.16 25.38 15.77
CA PHE A 20 23.80 24.19 16.53
C PHE A 20 24.60 23.03 15.95
N LEU A 21 25.71 22.73 16.63
CA LEU A 21 26.40 21.45 16.55
C LEU A 21 25.54 20.41 17.27
N PRO A 22 25.02 19.36 16.61
CA PRO A 22 24.66 18.15 17.31
C PRO A 22 25.91 17.29 17.49
N ASP A 23 26.28 17.14 18.76
CA ASP A 23 26.76 15.93 19.43
C ASP A 23 27.53 14.93 18.54
N LEU A 24 28.86 15.00 18.69
CA LEU A 24 29.84 14.06 18.15
C LEU A 24 29.67 12.70 18.84
N VAL A 25 28.72 11.90 18.33
CA VAL A 25 28.64 10.48 18.66
C VAL A 25 29.84 9.78 18.01
N ILE A 26 30.74 9.33 18.87
CA ILE A 26 31.91 8.52 18.57
C ILE A 26 31.46 7.32 17.73
N LEU A 27 31.78 7.34 16.44
CA LEU A 27 31.76 6.16 15.59
C LEU A 27 32.94 5.29 15.99
N ASP A 28 32.64 4.24 16.75
CA ASP A 28 33.52 3.08 16.92
C ASP A 28 33.70 2.41 15.55
N LEU A 29 34.77 2.81 14.85
CA LEU A 29 35.20 2.25 13.58
C LEU A 29 35.86 0.89 13.82
N GLY A 30 35.04 -0.14 13.98
CA GLY A 30 35.50 -1.53 13.91
C GLY A 30 35.95 -1.89 12.48
N PRO A 31 37.20 -2.37 12.27
CA PRO A 31 37.68 -2.78 10.96
C PRO A 31 37.22 -4.21 10.66
N TRP A 32 35.96 -4.38 10.26
CA TRP A 32 35.45 -5.69 9.82
C TRP A 32 35.60 -5.84 8.31
N MET A 33 36.88 -6.00 7.95
CA MET A 33 37.39 -6.98 6.99
C MET A 33 36.47 -7.38 5.82
N LEU A 34 36.81 -6.79 4.67
CA LEU A 34 36.65 -7.37 3.34
C LEU A 34 36.79 -8.89 3.33
N LYS A 35 35.76 -9.58 2.82
CA LYS A 35 35.85 -10.92 2.23
C LYS A 35 34.87 -10.99 1.06
N LEU A 36 35.35 -10.55 -0.11
CA LEU A 36 34.80 -10.96 -1.40
C LEU A 36 35.34 -12.37 -1.72
N PRO A 37 34.49 -13.29 -2.18
CA PRO A 37 34.97 -14.30 -3.11
C PRO A 37 34.20 -14.30 -4.43
N ALA A 38 34.99 -14.06 -5.47
CA ALA A 38 35.00 -14.80 -6.74
C ALA A 38 33.71 -14.83 -7.58
N VAL A 39 33.76 -14.02 -8.63
CA VAL A 39 33.23 -14.33 -9.96
C VAL A 39 33.57 -15.78 -10.33
N VAL A 40 32.56 -16.58 -10.65
CA VAL A 40 32.71 -17.83 -11.42
C VAL A 40 31.81 -17.74 -12.64
N LEU A 41 32.43 -17.40 -13.76
CA LEU A 41 31.93 -17.65 -15.12
C LEU A 41 32.02 -19.17 -15.36
N VAL A 42 30.88 -19.82 -15.62
CA VAL A 42 30.86 -21.12 -16.29
C VAL A 42 29.94 -21.03 -17.49
N THR A 43 30.55 -21.25 -18.65
CA THR A 43 29.99 -21.31 -19.98
C THR A 43 29.63 -22.75 -20.37
N VAL A 44 28.62 -22.86 -21.26
CA VAL A 44 28.34 -23.93 -22.24
C VAL A 44 27.70 -25.24 -21.74
N GLY A 45 26.59 -25.61 -22.40
CA GLY A 45 26.01 -26.96 -22.34
C GLY A 45 24.74 -27.13 -23.19
N LEU A 46 24.92 -27.25 -24.51
CA LEU A 46 23.93 -27.67 -25.51
C LEU A 46 23.35 -29.06 -25.22
N ALA A 47 22.02 -29.22 -25.26
CA ALA A 47 21.39 -30.51 -25.57
C ALA A 47 19.96 -30.30 -26.12
N ALA A 48 19.80 -30.60 -27.41
CA ALA A 48 18.52 -30.78 -28.08
C ALA A 48 17.95 -32.16 -27.73
N ALA A 49 16.64 -32.26 -27.54
CA ALA A 49 15.92 -33.53 -27.71
C ALA A 49 14.48 -33.27 -28.14
N LEU A 50 14.06 -34.08 -29.11
CA LEU A 50 12.86 -33.99 -29.92
C LEU A 50 11.62 -34.55 -29.21
N GLY A 51 10.44 -34.14 -29.69
CA GLY A 51 9.27 -35.04 -29.71
C GLY A 51 8.03 -34.53 -28.97
N GLY A 52 6.96 -34.26 -29.71
CA GLY A 52 5.64 -34.03 -29.12
C GLY A 52 4.60 -33.51 -30.11
N CYS A 53 4.16 -34.37 -31.02
CA CYS A 53 3.00 -34.17 -31.90
C CYS A 53 1.70 -34.50 -31.13
N GLY A 54 0.62 -33.77 -31.39
CA GLY A 54 -0.74 -34.29 -31.22
C GLY A 54 -1.69 -33.38 -30.44
N GLY A 55 -2.63 -32.75 -31.14
CA GLY A 55 -3.70 -31.96 -30.52
C GLY A 55 -4.66 -31.39 -31.56
N THR A 56 -5.41 -32.29 -32.20
CA THR A 56 -6.39 -32.09 -33.28
C THR A 56 -7.35 -30.91 -33.11
N SER A 57 -7.39 -30.07 -34.14
CA SER A 57 -8.42 -29.05 -34.38
C SER A 57 -9.78 -29.69 -34.68
N LYS A 58 -10.81 -29.44 -33.86
CA LYS A 58 -12.22 -29.57 -34.26
C LYS A 58 -13.16 -28.86 -33.28
N GLY A 59 -14.09 -28.10 -33.85
CA GLY A 59 -15.08 -27.29 -33.15
C GLY A 59 -15.40 -26.08 -34.04
N THR A 60 -15.81 -26.30 -35.28
CA THR A 60 -17.23 -26.36 -35.68
C THR A 60 -17.91 -25.01 -35.47
N ALA A 61 -17.99 -24.26 -36.57
CA ALA A 61 -18.94 -23.17 -36.74
C ALA A 61 -20.37 -23.72 -36.61
N GLY A 62 -21.18 -23.04 -35.81
CA GLY A 62 -22.62 -23.25 -35.71
C GLY A 62 -23.27 -21.94 -35.32
N ALA A 63 -23.79 -21.23 -36.33
CA ALA A 63 -24.60 -20.04 -36.16
C ALA A 63 -26.09 -20.39 -36.07
N SER A 64 -26.86 -19.45 -35.51
CA SER A 64 -28.34 -19.28 -35.63
C SER A 64 -29.16 -20.13 -34.64
N THR A 65 -30.25 -19.70 -33.99
CA THR A 65 -31.10 -18.48 -34.10
C THR A 65 -32.09 -18.45 -32.90
N SER A 66 -32.42 -17.23 -32.45
CA SER A 66 -33.72 -16.70 -31.94
C SER A 66 -34.71 -17.53 -31.07
N SER A 67 -35.10 -16.98 -29.91
CA SER A 67 -36.39 -16.25 -29.70
C SER A 67 -37.10 -16.50 -28.35
N ALA A 68 -37.61 -15.39 -27.77
CA ALA A 68 -38.84 -15.18 -27.00
C ALA A 68 -39.01 -15.57 -25.50
N SER A 69 -39.13 -14.50 -24.71
CA SER A 69 -40.25 -14.10 -23.82
C SER A 69 -40.56 -14.77 -22.46
N ALA A 70 -40.40 -13.92 -21.43
CA ALA A 70 -41.33 -13.53 -20.35
C ALA A 70 -42.02 -14.58 -19.45
N THR A 71 -41.93 -14.40 -18.12
CA THR A 71 -43.03 -13.90 -17.25
C THR A 71 -42.59 -13.84 -15.77
N SER A 72 -43.04 -12.79 -15.09
CA SER A 72 -42.88 -12.46 -13.68
C SER A 72 -43.43 -13.51 -12.70
N SER A 73 -42.81 -13.61 -11.52
CA SER A 73 -43.57 -13.86 -10.29
C SER A 73 -42.84 -13.25 -9.09
N ALA A 74 -43.49 -12.24 -8.51
CA ALA A 74 -43.07 -11.56 -7.29
C ALA A 74 -43.57 -12.36 -6.09
N ALA A 75 -42.66 -12.78 -5.22
CA ALA A 75 -42.97 -13.31 -3.91
C ALA A 75 -42.54 -12.29 -2.85
N THR A 76 -43.54 -11.69 -2.22
CA THR A 76 -43.45 -10.77 -1.09
C THR A 76 -43.09 -11.56 0.17
N ALA A 77 -41.90 -11.36 0.71
CA ALA A 77 -41.53 -11.82 2.05
C ALA A 77 -41.33 -10.59 2.95
N THR A 78 -42.38 -10.28 3.73
CA THR A 78 -42.31 -9.40 4.89
C THR A 78 -41.70 -10.19 6.04
N THR A 79 -40.48 -9.87 6.46
CA THR A 79 -40.00 -10.19 7.82
C THR A 79 -38.98 -9.13 8.25
N SER A 80 -39.45 -8.27 9.15
CA SER A 80 -38.73 -7.57 10.21
C SER A 80 -37.26 -7.21 9.98
N ALA A 81 -37.03 -5.97 9.56
CA ALA A 81 -35.75 -5.29 9.69
C ALA A 81 -35.46 -5.04 11.18
N SER A 82 -34.87 -6.03 11.84
CA SER A 82 -34.05 -5.75 13.02
C SER A 82 -32.89 -4.88 12.56
N ALA A 83 -32.84 -3.65 13.05
CA ALA A 83 -31.73 -2.73 12.82
C ALA A 83 -30.49 -3.25 13.57
N ALA A 84 -29.91 -4.34 13.09
CA ALA A 84 -28.50 -4.58 13.28
C ALA A 84 -27.80 -3.38 12.65
N THR A 85 -27.12 -2.59 13.48
CA THR A 85 -26.16 -1.59 13.02
C THR A 85 -25.05 -2.37 12.32
N GLY A 86 -25.30 -2.77 11.08
CA GLY A 86 -24.41 -3.59 10.28
C GLY A 86 -23.13 -2.81 10.12
N GLN A 87 -22.10 -3.21 10.85
CA GLN A 87 -20.76 -2.65 10.64
C GLN A 87 -20.43 -2.86 9.16
N GLY A 88 -20.31 -1.76 8.45
CA GLY A 88 -19.97 -1.78 7.03
C GLY A 88 -18.71 -2.61 6.84
N SER A 89 -18.75 -3.55 5.90
CA SER A 89 -17.55 -4.22 5.43
C SER A 89 -17.04 -3.50 4.20
N SER A 90 -15.73 -3.27 4.12
CA SER A 90 -15.09 -2.69 2.93
C SER A 90 -13.79 -3.40 2.61
N SER A 91 -13.44 -3.43 1.32
CA SER A 91 -12.23 -4.07 0.82
C SER A 91 -11.45 -3.06 -0.02
N GLN A 92 -10.15 -2.94 0.26
CA GLN A 92 -9.22 -2.06 -0.42
C GLN A 92 -8.13 -2.89 -1.10
N SER A 93 -7.70 -2.45 -2.28
CA SER A 93 -6.57 -3.06 -2.99
C SER A 93 -5.41 -2.07 -3.04
N LEU A 94 -4.28 -2.49 -2.48
CA LEU A 94 -3.05 -1.73 -2.44
C LEU A 94 -1.91 -2.60 -2.99
N ALA A 95 -0.95 -1.99 -3.66
CA ALA A 95 0.25 -2.69 -4.10
C ALA A 95 1.50 -1.86 -3.83
N ALA A 96 2.62 -2.52 -3.55
CA ALA A 96 3.93 -1.91 -3.63
C ALA A 96 4.25 -1.57 -5.10
N ASP A 97 5.09 -0.57 -5.32
CA ASP A 97 5.53 -0.21 -6.67
C ASP A 97 6.29 -1.38 -7.31
N PRO A 98 5.81 -1.95 -8.43
CA PRO A 98 6.44 -3.12 -9.04
C PRO A 98 7.81 -2.83 -9.66
N SER A 99 8.14 -1.56 -9.92
CA SER A 99 9.46 -1.16 -10.45
C SER A 99 10.57 -1.19 -9.39
N GLY A 100 10.24 -1.47 -8.13
CA GLY A 100 11.20 -1.49 -7.02
C GLY A 100 11.41 -0.14 -6.35
N GLN A 101 10.61 0.87 -6.66
CA GLN A 101 10.59 2.12 -5.90
C GLN A 101 10.09 1.87 -4.47
N LEU A 102 10.62 2.64 -3.52
CA LEU A 102 10.21 2.60 -2.10
C LEU A 102 8.86 3.32 -1.92
N GLY A 103 7.81 2.79 -2.54
CA GLY A 103 6.52 3.44 -2.62
C GLY A 103 5.36 2.46 -2.76
N PHE A 104 4.16 2.94 -2.45
CA PHE A 104 2.93 2.28 -2.81
C PHE A 104 2.39 2.84 -4.13
N THR A 105 1.67 2.01 -4.87
CA THR A 105 0.94 2.42 -6.09
C THR A 105 -0.18 3.42 -5.82
N LYS A 106 -0.66 3.53 -4.58
CA LYS A 106 -1.64 4.52 -4.14
C LYS A 106 -1.23 5.11 -2.80
N THR A 107 -1.35 6.42 -2.67
CA THR A 107 -1.09 7.17 -1.44
C THR A 107 -2.38 7.57 -0.71
N SER A 108 -3.54 7.26 -1.27
CA SER A 108 -4.85 7.53 -0.66
C SER A 108 -5.80 6.35 -0.87
N LEU A 109 -6.44 5.90 0.21
CA LEU A 109 -7.47 4.88 0.23
C LEU A 109 -8.69 5.41 0.99
N THR A 110 -9.88 4.94 0.63
CA THR A 110 -11.12 5.28 1.35
C THR A 110 -11.91 4.02 1.63
N ALA A 111 -12.34 3.84 2.87
CA ALA A 111 -13.06 2.65 3.34
C ALA A 111 -14.32 3.04 4.12
N LYS A 112 -15.26 2.09 4.23
CA LYS A 112 -16.42 2.22 5.13
C LYS A 112 -16.01 1.86 6.55
N ALA A 113 -16.56 2.55 7.53
CA ALA A 113 -16.42 2.20 8.94
C ALA A 113 -16.93 0.78 9.24
N GLY A 114 -16.22 0.07 10.11
CA GLY A 114 -16.42 -1.33 10.42
C GLY A 114 -15.25 -2.19 9.95
N LYS A 115 -15.54 -3.36 9.37
CA LYS A 115 -14.52 -4.35 8.98
C LYS A 115 -13.87 -3.94 7.65
N VAL A 116 -12.62 -3.50 7.72
CA VAL A 116 -11.81 -3.12 6.55
C VAL A 116 -10.82 -4.24 6.24
N THR A 117 -10.83 -4.72 5.00
CA THR A 117 -9.84 -5.68 4.49
C THR A 117 -8.96 -4.98 3.47
N ILE A 118 -7.66 -4.90 3.70
CA ILE A 118 -6.70 -4.36 2.75
C ILE A 118 -5.94 -5.53 2.15
N ARG A 119 -6.14 -5.76 0.84
CA ARG A 119 -5.37 -6.72 0.04
C ARG A 119 -4.10 -6.02 -0.43
N PHE A 120 -2.97 -6.41 0.14
CA PHE A 120 -1.66 -5.82 -0.17
C PHE A 120 -0.85 -6.77 -1.04
N THR A 121 -0.56 -6.36 -2.28
CA THR A 121 0.25 -7.11 -3.23
C THR A 121 1.67 -6.53 -3.29
N ASN A 122 2.67 -7.38 -3.12
CA ASN A 122 4.05 -7.03 -3.38
C ASN A 122 4.52 -7.75 -4.65
N ALA A 123 4.62 -7.01 -5.76
CA ALA A 123 5.18 -7.51 -7.02
C ALA A 123 6.60 -7.00 -7.28
N SER A 124 7.21 -6.31 -6.31
CA SER A 124 8.57 -5.79 -6.42
C SER A 124 9.61 -6.84 -6.01
N GLY A 125 10.87 -6.60 -6.38
CA GLY A 125 12.00 -7.39 -5.90
C GLY A 125 12.42 -7.07 -4.45
N LEU A 126 11.78 -6.09 -3.79
CA LEU A 126 12.10 -5.66 -2.43
C LEU A 126 11.09 -6.21 -1.43
N GLN A 127 11.52 -6.36 -0.18
CA GLN A 127 10.62 -6.75 0.89
C GLN A 127 9.78 -5.57 1.36
N HIS A 128 8.49 -5.80 1.52
CA HIS A 128 7.54 -4.81 2.01
C HIS A 128 6.59 -5.42 3.02
N ASN A 129 6.05 -4.56 3.89
CA ASN A 129 4.87 -4.87 4.68
C ASN A 129 3.87 -3.72 4.58
N LEU A 130 2.68 -3.96 5.11
CA LEU A 130 1.67 -2.94 5.31
C LEU A 130 1.41 -2.81 6.80
N THR A 131 1.72 -1.65 7.37
CA THR A 131 1.38 -1.27 8.74
C THR A 131 0.34 -0.16 8.71
N VAL A 132 -0.67 -0.23 9.57
CA VAL A 132 -1.70 0.81 9.70
C VAL A 132 -1.69 1.35 11.13
N GLN A 133 -1.67 2.67 11.26
CA GLN A 133 -1.72 3.38 12.53
C GLN A 133 -2.81 4.47 12.53
N GLN A 134 -3.27 4.86 13.71
CA GLN A 134 -4.20 5.98 13.87
C GLN A 134 -3.48 7.31 13.60
N GLY A 135 -4.01 8.13 12.69
CA GLY A 135 -3.36 9.38 12.28
C GLY A 135 -1.88 9.19 11.88
N THR A 136 -1.08 10.24 12.03
CA THR A 136 0.35 10.25 11.65
C THR A 136 1.31 9.80 12.76
N SER A 137 0.87 9.79 14.01
CA SER A 137 1.70 9.46 15.19
C SER A 137 0.94 8.68 16.27
N GLY A 138 -0.24 8.15 15.97
CA GLY A 138 -1.02 7.34 16.91
C GLY A 138 -0.59 5.88 16.94
N SER A 139 -1.34 5.07 17.68
CA SER A 139 -1.02 3.66 17.88
C SER A 139 -1.12 2.84 16.58
N VAL A 140 -0.23 1.87 16.43
CA VAL A 140 -0.32 0.85 15.37
C VAL A 140 -1.50 -0.08 15.68
N LEU A 141 -2.38 -0.23 14.71
CA LEU A 141 -3.61 -1.03 14.82
C LEU A 141 -3.45 -2.43 14.24
N GLY A 142 -2.49 -2.60 13.33
CA GLY A 142 -2.11 -3.90 12.80
C GLY A 142 -1.12 -3.78 11.65
N ALA A 143 -0.48 -4.90 11.35
CA ALA A 143 0.47 -5.01 10.25
C ALA A 143 0.41 -6.40 9.61
N THR A 144 0.81 -6.48 8.34
CA THR A 144 1.21 -7.76 7.75
C THR A 144 2.63 -8.11 8.20
N ALA A 145 3.02 -9.39 8.06
CA ALA A 145 4.43 -9.76 8.04
C ALA A 145 5.16 -9.00 6.91
N THR A 146 6.48 -8.90 7.00
CA THR A 146 7.33 -8.44 5.90
C THR A 146 7.51 -9.58 4.90
N PHE A 147 7.30 -9.31 3.61
CA PHE A 147 7.35 -10.32 2.57
C PHE A 147 7.78 -9.74 1.22
N GLN A 148 8.27 -10.62 0.34
CA GLN A 148 8.57 -10.35 -1.06
C GLN A 148 7.68 -11.25 -1.92
N GLY A 149 7.10 -10.71 -3.00
CA GLY A 149 6.24 -11.48 -3.89
C GLY A 149 4.83 -11.78 -3.32
N GLY A 150 3.84 -11.90 -4.21
CA GLY A 150 2.50 -12.36 -3.85
C GLY A 150 1.64 -11.34 -3.08
N THR A 151 0.63 -11.82 -2.37
CA THR A 151 -0.40 -10.98 -1.73
C THR A 151 -0.68 -11.43 -0.29
N LYS A 152 -0.85 -10.46 0.61
CA LYS A 152 -1.31 -10.66 2.00
C LYS A 152 -2.52 -9.78 2.29
N ASN A 153 -3.39 -10.25 3.18
CA ASN A 153 -4.55 -9.50 3.63
C ASN A 153 -4.30 -8.98 5.05
N LEU A 154 -4.58 -7.69 5.26
CA LEU A 154 -4.69 -7.09 6.58
C LEU A 154 -6.16 -6.79 6.86
N VAL A 155 -6.70 -7.36 7.92
CA VAL A 155 -8.11 -7.16 8.32
C VAL A 155 -8.14 -6.39 9.62
N LEU A 156 -8.84 -5.26 9.64
CA LEU A 156 -8.95 -4.36 10.79
C LEU A 156 -10.42 -3.98 11.00
N THR A 157 -10.81 -3.72 12.24
CA THR A 157 -12.10 -3.07 12.54
C THR A 157 -11.84 -1.61 12.85
N LEU A 158 -12.19 -0.72 11.93
CA LEU A 158 -11.86 0.71 11.99
C LEU A 158 -13.11 1.56 12.21
N LYS A 159 -13.00 2.54 13.12
CA LYS A 159 -14.00 3.61 13.29
C LYS A 159 -13.81 4.70 12.23
N PRO A 160 -14.81 5.56 11.98
CA PRO A 160 -14.62 6.73 11.14
C PRO A 160 -13.42 7.55 11.63
N GLY A 161 -12.60 8.02 10.69
CA GLY A 161 -11.37 8.75 11.01
C GLY A 161 -10.29 8.61 9.96
N THR A 162 -9.13 9.18 10.26
CA THR A 162 -7.96 9.20 9.38
C THR A 162 -6.86 8.32 9.96
N TYR A 163 -6.28 7.49 9.10
CA TYR A 163 -5.23 6.54 9.43
C TYR A 163 -4.08 6.71 8.45
N THR A 164 -2.85 6.45 8.90
CA THR A 164 -1.70 6.34 8.02
C THR A 164 -1.39 4.88 7.80
N PHE A 165 -1.22 4.49 6.54
CA PHE A 165 -0.62 3.21 6.21
C PHE A 165 0.80 3.43 5.71
N PHE A 166 1.73 2.59 6.12
CA PHE A 166 3.16 2.74 5.80
C PHE A 166 3.88 1.39 5.79
N CYS A 167 5.07 1.36 5.18
CA CYS A 167 6.00 0.24 5.27
C CYS A 167 6.98 0.47 6.44
N SER A 168 7.05 -0.47 7.38
CA SER A 168 7.89 -0.36 8.59
C SER A 168 9.31 -0.90 8.40
N VAL A 169 9.66 -1.37 7.21
CA VAL A 169 11.04 -1.76 6.87
C VAL A 169 11.94 -0.51 7.01
N PRO A 170 13.10 -0.60 7.68
CA PRO A 170 13.97 0.55 7.96
C PRO A 170 14.27 1.39 6.71
N GLY A 171 14.10 2.71 6.81
CA GLY A 171 14.32 3.65 5.72
C GLY A 171 13.16 3.79 4.72
N HIS A 172 12.26 2.81 4.59
CA HIS A 172 11.21 2.84 3.56
C HIS A 172 10.20 3.97 3.79
N ARG A 173 9.71 4.12 5.02
CA ARG A 173 8.80 5.22 5.37
C ARG A 173 9.45 6.59 5.18
N ALA A 174 10.72 6.73 5.59
CA ALA A 174 11.49 7.97 5.42
C ALA A 174 11.71 8.32 3.94
N ALA A 175 11.77 7.31 3.06
CA ALA A 175 11.81 7.47 1.62
C ALA A 175 10.44 7.78 0.98
N GLY A 176 9.37 7.90 1.77
CA GLY A 176 8.03 8.25 1.29
C GLY A 176 7.08 7.07 1.12
N MET A 177 7.42 5.87 1.61
CA MET A 177 6.55 4.69 1.53
C MET A 177 5.41 4.74 2.58
N GLU A 178 4.53 5.72 2.44
CA GLU A 178 3.33 5.90 3.26
C GLU A 178 2.17 6.50 2.46
N GLY A 179 0.98 6.42 3.04
CA GLY A 179 -0.24 6.98 2.49
C GLY A 179 -1.34 7.11 3.54
N THR A 180 -2.46 7.68 3.13
CA THR A 180 -3.60 7.98 4.01
C THR A 180 -4.78 7.06 3.71
N LEU A 181 -5.34 6.45 4.76
CA LEU A 181 -6.61 5.73 4.71
C LEU A 181 -7.68 6.56 5.43
N VAL A 182 -8.70 6.97 4.71
CA VAL A 182 -9.86 7.67 5.28
C VAL A 182 -11.02 6.70 5.44
N VAL A 183 -11.53 6.59 6.65
CA VAL A 183 -12.67 5.72 6.98
C VAL A 183 -13.89 6.60 7.25
N ARG A 184 -15.00 6.32 6.57
CA ARG A 184 -16.26 7.08 6.66
C ARG A 184 -17.46 6.18 6.89
#